data_AF-A0A7V9IZX1-F1
#
_entry.id   AF-A0A7V9IZX1-F1
#
_cell.length_a   1.000
_cell.length_b   1.000
_cell.length_c   1.000
_cell.angle_alpha   90.00
_cell.angle_beta   90.00
_cell.angle_gamma   90.00
#
_symmetry.space_group_name_H-M   'P 1'
#
loop_
_entity.id
_entity.type
_entity.pdbx_description
1 polymer ?
#
loop_
_entity_poly.entity_id
_entity_poly.type
_entity_poly.pdbx_seq_one_letter_code
_entity_poly.pdbx_strand_id
1 'polypeptide(L)' 'TSQAAIAAYESGKRSPTLETLARIVRAAGLDLRIQLAPADSHDEWLALYERALPPNVVEASRKRDRALVEKARAERVAAR' A
#
# COMPACT_ATOMS: atom_id res chain seq x y z
N THR A 1 22.11 1.02 -9.94
CA THR A 1 21.52 1.12 -8.59
C THR A 1 22.17 0.07 -7.73
N SER A 2 22.53 0.35 -6.48
CA SER A 2 23.15 -0.66 -5.60
C SER A 2 22.09 -1.61 -5.04
N GLN A 3 22.51 -2.83 -4.65
CA GLN A 3 21.63 -3.81 -4.00
C GLN A 3 20.99 -3.23 -2.72
N ALA A 4 21.75 -2.47 -1.95
CA ALA A 4 21.26 -1.79 -0.75
C ALA A 4 20.16 -0.75 -1.06
N ALA A 5 20.28 -0.03 -2.18
CA ALA A 5 19.24 0.92 -2.60
C ALA A 5 17.97 0.20 -3.05
N ILE A 6 18.09 -0.91 -3.77
CA ILE A 6 16.93 -1.75 -4.16
C ILE A 6 16.24 -2.30 -2.91
N ALA A 7 16.98 -2.87 -1.96
CA ALA A 7 16.42 -3.38 -0.71
C ALA A 7 15.70 -2.30 0.13
N ALA A 8 16.20 -1.06 0.10
CA ALA A 8 15.54 0.08 0.75
C ALA A 8 14.21 0.45 0.09
N TYR A 9 14.11 0.32 -1.24
CA TYR A 9 12.85 0.51 -1.96
C TYR A 9 11.86 -0.64 -1.69
N GLU A 10 12.33 -1.89 -1.75
CA GLU A 10 11.49 -3.08 -1.53
C GLU A 10 10.93 -3.15 -0.10
N SER A 11 11.69 -2.67 0.89
CA SER A 11 11.22 -2.60 2.28
C SER A 11 10.34 -1.39 2.58
N GLY A 12 10.11 -0.50 1.60
CA GLY A 12 9.35 0.74 1.79
C GLY A 12 10.04 1.79 2.65
N LYS A 13 11.31 1.57 3.04
CA LYS A 13 12.10 2.54 3.83
C LYS A 13 12.43 3.80 3.04
N ARG A 14 12.42 3.71 1.71
CA ARG A 14 12.65 4.82 0.80
C ARG A 14 11.73 4.69 -0.40
N SER A 15 11.27 5.83 -0.93
CA SER A 15 10.60 5.89 -2.22
C SER A 15 11.59 6.34 -3.30
N PRO A 16 11.66 5.64 -4.45
CA PRO A 16 12.45 6.10 -5.59
C PRO A 16 11.82 7.35 -6.22
N THR A 17 12.64 8.16 -6.91
CA THR A 17 12.11 9.16 -7.85
C THR A 17 11.46 8.45 -9.03
N LEU A 18 10.56 9.13 -9.75
CA LEU A 18 9.91 8.55 -10.93
C LEU A 18 10.94 8.11 -11.99
N GLU A 19 11.98 8.91 -12.20
CA GLU A 19 13.09 8.59 -13.10
C GLU A 19 13.82 7.30 -12.67
N THR A 20 14.09 7.15 -11.37
CA THR A 20 14.75 5.96 -10.84
C THR A 20 13.88 4.72 -11.02
N LEU A 21 12.58 4.84 -10.76
CA LEU A 21 11.61 3.76 -10.99
C LEU A 21 11.58 3.35 -12.46
N ALA A 22 11.46 4.31 -13.38
CA ALA A 22 11.45 4.04 -14.82
C ALA A 22 12.71 3.28 -15.28
N ARG A 23 13.89 3.65 -14.77
CA ARG A 23 15.15 2.95 -15.06
C ARG A 23 15.15 1.51 -14.54
N ILE A 24 14.65 1.27 -13.32
CA ILE A 24 14.58 -0.07 -12.73
C ILE A 24 13.62 -0.96 -13.54
N VAL A 25 12.43 -0.45 -13.86
CA VAL A 25 11.41 -1.17 -14.66
C VAL A 25 11.95 -1.53 -16.04
N ARG A 26 12.65 -0.61 -16.71
CA ARG A 26 13.30 -0.88 -18.00
C ARG A 26 14.37 -1.96 -17.91
N ALA A 27 15.18 -1.96 -16.84
CA ALA A 27 16.19 -2.99 -16.63
C ALA A 27 15.57 -4.39 -16.42
N ALA A 28 14.32 -4.45 -15.95
CA ALA A 28 13.55 -5.69 -15.85
C ALA A 28 12.85 -6.10 -17.16
N GLY A 29 13.09 -5.40 -18.28
CA GLY A 29 12.46 -5.68 -19.57
C GLY A 29 11.01 -5.21 -19.70
N LEU A 30 10.57 -4.31 -18.82
CA LEU A 30 9.22 -3.77 -18.79
C LEU A 30 9.21 -2.27 -19.15
N ASP A 31 8.05 -1.75 -19.53
CA ASP A 31 7.84 -0.33 -19.78
C ASP A 31 6.85 0.26 -18.77
N LEU A 32 7.19 1.43 -18.20
CA LEU A 32 6.37 2.08 -17.18
C LEU A 32 5.32 2.97 -17.85
N ARG A 33 4.05 2.58 -17.74
CA ARG A 33 2.91 3.39 -18.20
C ARG A 33 2.21 4.04 -17.00
N ILE A 34 2.07 5.35 -17.04
CA ILE A 34 1.37 6.13 -16.01
C ILE A 34 0.15 6.76 -16.65
N GLN A 35 -0.99 6.65 -15.98
CA GLN A 35 -2.24 7.27 -16.40
C GLN A 35 -2.77 8.12 -15.25
N LEU A 36 -3.37 9.25 -15.59
CA LEU A 36 -4.13 10.02 -14.63
C LEU A 36 -5.43 9.29 -14.34
N ALA A 37 -5.76 9.17 -13.07
CA ALA A 37 -7.03 8.68 -12.59
C ALA A 37 -7.64 9.74 -11.66
N PRO A 38 -8.97 9.75 -11.47
CA PRO A 38 -9.57 10.49 -10.38
C PRO A 38 -8.89 10.11 -9.06
N ALA A 39 -8.72 11.08 -8.17
CA ALA A 39 -8.19 10.82 -6.85
C ALA A 39 -9.07 9.76 -6.15
N ASP A 40 -8.44 8.79 -5.50
CA ASP A 40 -9.16 7.79 -4.72
C ASP A 40 -9.79 8.49 -3.51
N SER A 41 -11.12 8.46 -3.45
CA SER A 41 -11.91 9.08 -2.39
C SER A 41 -12.28 8.06 -1.31
N HIS A 42 -11.68 6.87 -1.31
CA HIS A 42 -11.99 5.79 -0.37
C HIS A 42 -11.98 6.26 1.09
N ASP A 43 -10.92 6.94 1.53
CA ASP A 43 -10.79 7.39 2.91
C ASP A 43 -11.83 8.45 3.29
N GLU A 44 -12.19 9.33 2.34
CA GLU A 44 -13.23 10.33 2.53
C GLU A 44 -14.61 9.67 2.70
N TRP A 45 -14.94 8.72 1.81
CA TRP A 45 -16.17 7.95 1.88
C TRP A 45 -16.24 7.07 3.13
N LEU A 46 -15.14 6.45 3.52
CA LEU A 46 -15.05 5.66 4.74
C LEU A 46 -15.33 6.53 5.97
N ALA A 47 -14.73 7.72 6.05
CA ALA A 47 -14.97 8.65 7.15
C ALA A 47 -16.40 9.19 7.20
N LEU A 48 -17.06 9.38 6.05
CA LEU A 48 -18.48 9.74 5.98
C LEU A 48 -19.38 8.58 6.41
N TYR A 49 -19.08 7.37 5.94
CA TYR A 49 -19.81 6.16 6.28
C TYR A 49 -19.71 5.84 7.78
N GLU A 50 -18.51 5.88 8.37
CA GLU A 50 -18.31 5.65 9.81
C GLU A 50 -19.05 6.69 10.66
N ARG A 51 -19.13 7.95 10.21
CA ARG A 51 -19.90 9.00 10.88
C ARG A 51 -21.40 8.73 10.92
N ALA A 52 -21.93 7.98 9.96
CA ALA A 52 -23.34 7.60 9.91
C ALA A 52 -23.66 6.37 10.77
N LEU A 53 -22.66 5.70 11.34
CA LEU A 53 -22.83 4.46 12.10
C LEU A 53 -22.74 4.66 13.62
N PRO A 54 -23.40 3.80 14.41
CA PRO A 54 -23.18 3.74 15.85
C PRO A 54 -21.71 3.42 16.19
N PRO A 55 -21.12 4.04 17.24
CA PRO A 55 -19.71 3.85 17.58
C PRO A 55 -19.29 2.40 17.79
N ASN A 56 -20.16 1.57 18.38
CA ASN A 56 -19.88 0.15 18.61
C ASN A 56 -19.74 -0.66 17.31
N VAL A 57 -20.44 -0.26 16.24
CA VAL A 57 -20.35 -0.90 14.92
C VAL A 57 -19.03 -0.53 14.25
N VAL A 58 -18.63 0.74 14.33
CA VAL A 58 -17.35 1.23 13.82
C VAL A 58 -16.19 0.51 14.49
N GLU A 59 -16.19 0.42 15.83
CA GLU A 59 -15.13 -0.25 16.58
C GLU A 59 -15.05 -1.76 16.28
N ALA A 60 -16.20 -2.42 16.12
CA ALA A 60 -16.24 -3.82 15.71
C ALA A 60 -15.67 -4.00 14.29
N SER A 61 -15.98 -3.10 13.35
CA SER A 61 -15.41 -3.15 12.00
C SER A 61 -13.90 -2.97 12.02
N ARG A 62 -13.40 -1.89 12.64
CA ARG A 62 -11.97 -1.61 12.75
C ARG A 62 -11.19 -2.72 13.43
N LYS A 63 -11.78 -3.38 14.43
CA LYS A 63 -11.17 -4.54 15.08
C LYS A 63 -11.01 -5.72 14.11
N ARG A 64 -12.02 -6.00 13.28
CA ARG A 64 -11.93 -7.05 12.24
C ARG A 64 -10.89 -6.68 11.19
N ASP A 65 -10.87 -5.43 10.73
CA ASP A 65 -9.94 -4.97 9.70
C ASP A 65 -8.49 -5.07 10.18
N ARG A 66 -8.21 -4.66 11.43
CA ARG A 66 -6.90 -4.87 12.07
C ARG A 66 -6.52 -6.34 12.14
N ALA A 67 -7.43 -7.22 12.55
CA ALA A 67 -7.15 -8.65 12.63
C ALA A 67 -6.82 -9.25 11.25
N LEU A 68 -7.49 -8.81 10.18
CA LEU A 68 -7.20 -9.23 8.81
C LEU A 68 -5.82 -8.75 8.35
N VAL A 69 -5.47 -7.48 8.64
CA VAL A 69 -4.14 -6.93 8.31
C VAL A 69 -3.04 -7.66 9.05
N GLU A 70 -3.20 -7.92 10.35
CA GLU A 70 -2.21 -8.64 11.15
C GLU A 70 -2.04 -10.09 10.68
N LYS A 71 -3.15 -10.78 10.35
CA LYS A 71 -3.10 -12.11 9.76
C LYS A 71 -2.34 -12.11 8.43
N ALA A 72 -2.67 -11.19 7.52
CA ALA A 72 -1.99 -11.08 6.22
C ALA A 72 -0.50 -10.74 6.37
N ARG A 73 -0.14 -9.92 7.37
CA ARG A 73 1.27 -9.65 7.71
C ARG A 73 1.99 -10.89 8.21
N ALA A 74 1.38 -11.65 9.12
CA ALA A 74 1.95 -12.89 9.64
C ALA A 74 2.16 -13.92 8.53
N GLU A 75 1.18 -14.10 7.64
CA GLU A 75 1.28 -14.99 6.48
C GLU A 75 2.43 -14.58 5.53
N ARG A 76 2.60 -13.28 5.27
CA ARG A 76 3.72 -12.78 4.46
C ARG A 76 5.09 -13.02 5.10
N VAL A 77 5.19 -12.92 6.43
CA VAL A 77 6.43 -13.21 7.16
C VAL A 77 6.74 -14.70 7.13
N ALA A 78 5.73 -15.56 7.30
CA ALA A 78 5.90 -17.02 7.27
C ALA A 78 6.24 -17.57 5.87
N ALA A 79 5.84 -16.87 4.81
CA ALA A 79 6.13 -17.24 3.43
C ALA A 79 7.53 -16.81 2.92
N ARG A 80 8.36 -16.19 3.78
CA ARG A 80 9.68 -15.65 3.44
C ARG A 80 10.79 -16.41 4.13
#